data_AF-A0A3C0Z2N9-F1
#
_entry.id   AF-A0A3C0Z2N9-F1
#
_cell.length_a   1.000
_cell.length_b   1.000
_cell.length_c   1.000
_cell.angle_alpha   90.00
_cell.angle_beta   90.00
_cell.angle_gamma   90.00
#
_symmetry.space_group_name_H-M   'P 1'
#
loop_
_entity.id
_entity.type
_entity.pdbx_description
1 polymer ?
#
loop_
_entity_poly.entity_id
_entity_poly.type
_entity_poly.pdbx_seq_one_letter_code
_entity_poly.pdbx_strand_id
1 'polypeptide(L)' 'AQIITFGTLGAKAAVRDVGRALAMSYGDVDRVAKMIPFKLNITLGEALTTSPELKETYEAEADVKTLIDTAQGLEGLTR' A
#
# COMPACT_ATOMS: atom_id res chain seq x y z
N ALA A 1 2.24 6.40 34.07
CA ALA A 1 2.23 5.30 33.08
C ALA A 1 2.37 5.91 31.70
N GLN A 2 3.39 5.55 30.93
CA GLN A 2 3.48 5.94 29.52
C GLN A 2 2.83 4.83 28.70
N ILE A 3 1.80 5.18 27.93
CA ILE A 3 1.12 4.24 27.03
C ILE A 3 1.92 4.22 25.74
N ILE A 4 2.52 3.07 25.42
CA ILE A 4 3.15 2.83 24.13
C ILE A 4 2.05 2.39 23.14
N THR A 5 1.97 3.05 21.98
CA THR A 5 1.06 2.65 20.89
C THR A 5 1.87 1.90 19.84
N PHE A 6 1.48 0.65 19.56
CA PHE A 6 2.00 -0.08 18.41
C PHE A 6 1.25 0.40 17.16
N GLY A 7 1.97 1.03 16.24
CA GLY A 7 1.42 1.40 14.93
C GLY A 7 1.54 0.20 14.00
N THR A 8 0.41 -0.35 13.56
CA THR A 8 0.44 -1.34 12.47
C THR A 8 0.85 -0.66 11.17
N LEU A 9 1.54 -1.40 10.30
CA LEU A 9 1.91 -0.91 8.97
C LEU A 9 0.63 -0.66 8.15
N GLY A 10 0.15 0.58 8.10
CA GLY A 10 -1.02 0.92 7.29
C GLY A 10 -0.76 0.74 5.80
N ALA A 11 -1.80 0.43 5.02
CA ALA A 11 -1.72 0.14 3.57
C ALA A 11 -0.81 1.12 2.78
N LYS A 12 -0.92 2.42 3.04
CA LYS A 12 -0.08 3.46 2.38
C LYS A 12 1.39 3.39 2.78
N ALA A 13 1.68 3.06 4.04
CA ALA A 13 3.05 2.90 4.53
C ALA A 13 3.68 1.63 3.94
N ALA A 14 2.92 0.53 3.86
CA ALA A 14 3.34 -0.71 3.24
C ALA A 14 3.74 -0.50 1.77
N VAL A 15 2.88 0.17 0.99
CA VAL A 15 3.16 0.51 -0.41
C VAL A 15 4.41 1.35 -0.58
N ARG A 16 4.64 2.32 0.31
CA ARG A 16 5.85 3.16 0.28
C ARG A 16 7.12 2.39 0.63
N ASP A 17 7.06 1.53 1.63
CA ASP A 17 8.20 0.72 2.06
C ASP A 17 8.56 -0.34 1.00
N VAL A 18 7.57 -0.99 0.39
CA VAL A 18 7.77 -1.94 -0.70
C VAL A 18 8.25 -1.24 -1.97
N GLY A 19 7.65 -0.10 -2.33
CA GLY A 19 8.10 0.68 -3.49
C GLY A 19 9.56 1.13 -3.37
N ARG A 20 10.00 1.50 -2.16
CA ARG A 20 11.41 1.78 -1.88
C ARG A 20 12.28 0.52 -2.03
N ALA A 21 11.80 -0.64 -1.57
CA ALA A 21 12.53 -1.90 -1.69
C ALA A 21 12.67 -2.38 -3.14
N LEU A 22 11.68 -2.12 -3.99
CA LEU A 22 11.67 -2.43 -5.42
C LEU A 22 12.42 -1.39 -6.28
N ALA A 23 13.07 -0.40 -5.66
CA ALA A 23 13.75 0.70 -6.35
C ALA A 23 12.87 1.48 -7.33
N MET A 24 11.55 1.53 -7.08
CA MET A 24 10.62 2.34 -7.88
C MET A 24 10.79 3.83 -7.60
N SER A 25 10.51 4.66 -8.60
CA SER A 25 10.55 6.11 -8.43
C SER A 25 9.52 6.57 -7.41
N TYR A 26 9.92 7.50 -6.54
CA TYR A 26 9.05 8.04 -5.48
C TYR A 26 7.75 8.65 -6.03
N GLY A 27 7.79 9.22 -7.25
CA GLY A 27 6.62 9.78 -7.92
C GLY A 27 5.57 8.73 -8.27
N ASP A 28 6.01 7.57 -8.77
CA ASP A 28 5.11 6.47 -9.15
C ASP A 28 4.48 5.84 -7.91
N VAL A 29 5.30 5.60 -6.88
CA VAL A 29 4.83 5.07 -5.59
C VAL A 29 3.83 6.01 -4.91
N ASP A 30 4.07 7.33 -4.96
CA ASP A 30 3.15 8.32 -4.39
C ASP A 30 1.83 8.43 -5.18
N ARG A 31 1.89 8.32 -6.52
CA ARG A 31 0.70 8.22 -7.38
C ARG A 31 -0.16 7.02 -6.97
N VAL A 32 0.45 5.84 -6.81
CA VAL A 32 -0.26 4.63 -6.35
C VAL A 32 -0.80 4.79 -4.93
N ALA A 33 -0.01 5.35 -4.00
CA ALA A 33 -0.44 5.55 -2.62
C ALA A 33 -1.61 6.55 -2.46
N LYS A 34 -1.76 7.50 -3.39
CA LYS A 34 -2.89 8.44 -3.43
C LYS A 34 -4.19 7.78 -3.85
N MET A 35 -4.14 6.79 -4.74
CA MET A 35 -5.31 6.02 -5.19
C MET A 35 -5.91 5.11 -4.10
N ILE A 36 -5.16 4.86 -3.02
CA ILE A 36 -5.64 4.10 -1.85
C ILE A 36 -6.54 4.98 -0.98
N PRO A 37 -7.78 4.55 -0.67
CA PRO A 37 -8.68 5.29 0.21
C PRO A 37 -8.08 5.52 1.61
N PHE A 38 -8.26 6.71 2.17
CA PHE A 38 -7.90 7.00 3.56
C PHE A 38 -8.99 6.48 4.51
N LYS A 39 -8.97 5.17 4.78
CA LYS A 39 -9.85 4.55 5.77
C LYS A 39 -9.00 3.85 6.83
N LEU A 40 -9.37 4.01 8.10
CA LEU A 40 -8.68 3.40 9.23
C LEU A 40 -8.84 1.87 9.13
N ASN A 41 -7.74 1.12 9.21
CA ASN A 41 -7.69 -0.34 9.00
C ASN A 41 -8.12 -0.82 7.61
N ILE A 42 -7.97 0.00 6.56
CA ILE A 42 -8.17 -0.50 5.20
C ILE A 42 -7.10 -1.52 4.85
N THR A 43 -7.52 -2.64 4.28
CA THR A 43 -6.62 -3.61 3.65
C THR A 43 -6.39 -3.27 2.18
N LEU A 44 -5.25 -3.64 1.60
CA LEU A 44 -4.94 -3.51 0.17
C LEU A 44 -5.96 -4.25 -0.70
N GLY A 45 -6.48 -5.39 -0.21
CA GLY A 45 -7.57 -6.11 -0.88
C GLY A 45 -8.89 -5.32 -0.91
N GLU A 46 -9.26 -4.68 0.19
CA GLU A 46 -10.41 -3.77 0.22
C GLU A 46 -10.17 -2.51 -0.63
N ALA A 47 -8.95 -1.98 -0.64
CA ALA A 47 -8.58 -0.83 -1.46
C ALA A 47 -8.73 -1.11 -2.96
N LEU A 48 -8.32 -2.30 -3.43
CA LEU A 48 -8.52 -2.76 -4.80
C LEU A 48 -10.00 -2.91 -5.18
N THR A 49 -10.85 -3.28 -4.22
CA THR A 49 -12.30 -3.42 -4.45
C THR A 49 -13.03 -2.08 -4.41
N THR A 50 -12.54 -1.16 -3.57
CA THR A 50 -13.17 0.16 -3.35
C THR A 50 -12.75 1.18 -4.41
N SER A 51 -11.50 1.11 -4.89
CA SER A 51 -10.92 2.07 -5.82
C SER A 51 -10.75 1.44 -7.21
N PRO A 52 -11.62 1.76 -8.19
CA PRO A 52 -11.50 1.23 -9.55
C PRO A 52 -10.22 1.73 -10.24
N GLU A 53 -9.76 2.96 -9.97
CA GLU A 53 -8.49 3.48 -10.51
C GLU A 53 -7.28 2.65 -10.06
N LEU A 54 -7.28 2.21 -8.79
CA LEU A 54 -6.22 1.35 -8.27
C LEU A 54 -6.22 0.00 -8.98
N LYS A 55 -7.40 -0.56 -9.25
CA LYS A 55 -7.56 -1.82 -9.98
C LYS A 55 -7.11 -1.70 -11.44
N GLU A 56 -7.50 -0.63 -12.13
CA GLU A 56 -7.06 -0.38 -13.51
C GLU A 56 -5.54 -0.25 -13.59
N THR A 57 -4.92 0.50 -12.66
CA THR A 57 -3.46 0.64 -12.63
C THR A 57 -2.77 -0.69 -12.28
N TYR A 58 -3.36 -1.47 -11.38
CA TYR A 58 -2.88 -2.81 -11.03
C TYR A 58 -2.94 -3.79 -12.21
N GLU A 59 -3.95 -3.69 -13.08
CA GLU A 59 -4.08 -4.53 -14.28
C GLU A 59 -3.24 -4.01 -15.45
N ALA A 60 -3.03 -2.70 -15.55
CA ALA A 60 -2.27 -2.06 -16.62
C ALA A 60 -0.75 -2.16 -16.45
N GLU A 61 -0.25 -2.00 -15.23
CA GLU A 61 1.20 -1.89 -14.95
C GLU A 61 1.71 -3.10 -14.13
N ALA A 62 2.57 -3.91 -14.74
CA ALA A 62 3.16 -5.08 -14.09
C ALA A 62 4.00 -4.73 -12.85
N ASP A 63 4.63 -3.55 -12.84
CA ASP A 63 5.42 -3.07 -11.70
C ASP A 63 4.52 -2.75 -10.50
N VAL A 64 3.37 -2.08 -10.75
CA VAL A 64 2.37 -1.77 -9.71
C VAL A 64 1.73 -3.05 -9.19
N LYS A 65 1.47 -4.03 -10.06
CA LYS A 65 1.01 -5.35 -9.66
C LYS A 65 1.95 -6.01 -8.66
N THR A 66 3.24 -6.05 -8.99
CA THR A 66 4.28 -6.65 -8.14
C THR A 66 4.40 -5.91 -6.82
N LEU A 67 4.30 -4.58 -6.85
CA LEU A 67 4.30 -3.74 -5.65
C LEU A 67 3.12 -4.05 -4.74
N ILE A 68 1.90 -4.13 -5.28
CA ILE A 68 0.70 -4.36 -4.49
C ILE A 68 0.68 -5.78 -3.92
N ASP A 69 1.08 -6.78 -4.71
CA ASP A 69 1.14 -8.18 -4.27
C ASP A 69 2.17 -8.37 -3.12
N THR A 70 3.34 -7.74 -3.27
CA THR A 70 4.36 -7.74 -2.21
C THR A 70 3.88 -6.97 -0.97
N ALA A 71 3.20 -5.84 -1.16
CA ALA A 71 2.64 -5.06 -0.07
C ALA A 71 1.48 -5.78 0.64
N GLN A 72 0.67 -6.58 -0.06
CA GLN A 72 -0.37 -7.41 0.53
C GLN A 72 0.20 -8.45 1.49
N GLY A 73 1.37 -9.03 1.15
CA GLY A 73 2.08 -9.94 2.05
C GLY A 73 2.70 -9.27 3.28
N LEU A 74 2.99 -7.96 3.21
CA LEU A 74 3.55 -7.19 4.33
C LEU A 74 2.50 -6.44 5.17
N GLU A 75 1.30 -6.24 4.64
CA GLU A 75 0.23 -5.54 5.32
C GLU A 75 -0.24 -6.34 6.56
N GLY A 76 -0.22 -5.68 7.72
CA GLY A 76 -0.57 -6.31 9.00
C GLY A 76 0.63 -6.82 9.81
N LEU A 77 1.85 -6.79 9.27
CA LEU A 77 3.05 -6.97 10.10
C LEU A 77 3.20 -5.78 11.05
N THR A 78 3.40 -6.09 12.33
CA THR A 78 3.63 -5.09 13.38
C THR A 78 5.03 -4.51 13.21
N ARG A 79 5.16 -3.17 13.25
CA ARG A 79 6.43 -2.46 13.18
C ARG A 79 6.70 -1.69 14.48
#